data_AF-A0A956U9F2-F1
#
_entry.id   AF-A0A956U9F2-F1
#
_cell.length_a   1.000
_cell.length_b   1.000
_cell.length_c   1.000
_cell.angle_alpha   90.00
_cell.angle_beta   90.00
_cell.angle_gamma   90.00
#
_symmetry.space_group_name_H-M   'P 1'
#
loop_
_entity.id
_entity.type
_entity.pdbx_description
1 polymer ?
#
loop_
_entity_poly.entity_id
_entity_poly.type
_entity_poly.pdbx_seq_one_letter_code
_entity_poly.pdbx_strand_id
1 'polypeptide(L)'
;MFRGALTAFCHSPSKGGSDVSSDRKTIIAGNWKMHKTHEEAAELASAVVKGVEGKSDLPEVVLCPPFTALAAVVDATRGSSVKVGAQNMDYRNEGAFTGEISPIMLSKMGVTHVILGHSERRQFFGETNSTVNLKLKAALEHGLVPIVCVGESLDERESGLTDSVVRRQVAAALEGLTEADIDTLVIAYEPVWAIGTGKTCEATEANRVAESIRSTVNDFFATEAGSKSKIGETIPILYGGSVKASNVDEQLELPHIDGSLVGGASLSAPDFLPIIEGGSRRVKLTPSAS
;
A
#
# COMPACT_ATOMS: atom_id res chain seq x y z
N MET A 1 -55.58 21.42 25.98
CA MET A 1 -55.89 20.01 25.61
C MET A 1 -55.79 19.89 24.11
N PHE A 2 -54.79 19.20 23.58
CA PHE A 2 -54.90 18.32 22.40
C PHE A 2 -53.64 17.48 22.33
N ARG A 3 -53.82 16.16 22.31
CA ARG A 3 -52.79 15.12 22.26
C ARG A 3 -52.26 15.01 20.82
N GLY A 4 -50.94 14.93 20.65
CA GLY A 4 -50.28 14.57 19.40
C GLY A 4 -49.39 13.35 19.63
N ALA A 5 -49.65 12.27 18.89
CA ALA A 5 -49.04 10.96 19.06
C ALA A 5 -47.57 10.93 18.61
N LEU A 6 -46.69 10.35 19.45
CA LEU A 6 -45.38 9.88 19.02
C LEU A 6 -45.57 8.62 18.17
N THR A 7 -45.21 8.70 16.89
CA THR A 7 -45.00 7.52 16.04
C THR A 7 -43.51 7.21 16.04
N ALA A 8 -43.13 6.12 16.71
CA ALA A 8 -41.78 5.58 16.66
C ALA A 8 -41.56 4.92 15.29
N PHE A 9 -40.70 5.49 14.46
CA PHE A 9 -40.18 4.81 13.27
C PHE A 9 -39.01 3.92 13.69
N CYS A 10 -39.29 2.64 13.91
CA CYS A 10 -38.27 1.60 13.91
C CYS A 10 -37.71 1.48 12.48
N HIS A 11 -36.53 2.06 12.22
CA HIS A 11 -35.74 1.71 11.06
C HIS A 11 -35.07 0.37 11.31
N SER A 12 -35.47 -0.66 10.56
CA SER A 12 -34.70 -1.90 10.44
C SER A 12 -33.34 -1.60 9.81
N PRO A 13 -32.24 -2.23 10.26
CA PRO A 13 -30.95 -2.07 9.61
C PRO A 13 -31.03 -2.68 8.21
N SER A 14 -30.85 -1.84 7.20
CA SER A 14 -30.60 -2.31 5.84
C SER A 14 -29.34 -3.15 5.85
N LYS A 15 -29.44 -4.40 5.37
CA LYS A 15 -28.27 -5.22 5.03
C LYS A 15 -27.54 -4.52 3.88
N GLY A 16 -26.64 -3.60 4.20
CA GLY A 16 -25.70 -3.03 3.25
C GLY A 16 -24.66 -4.08 2.91
N GLY A 17 -24.77 -4.71 1.75
CA GLY A 17 -23.62 -5.35 1.13
C GLY A 17 -22.59 -4.25 0.88
N SER A 18 -21.40 -4.39 1.45
CA SER A 18 -20.28 -3.50 1.18
C SER A 18 -19.87 -3.65 -0.27
N ASP A 19 -20.16 -2.64 -1.08
CA ASP A 19 -19.85 -2.61 -2.51
C ASP A 19 -18.32 -2.47 -2.67
N VAL A 20 -17.63 -3.59 -2.90
CA VAL A 20 -16.18 -3.59 -3.19
C VAL A 20 -16.04 -3.02 -4.61
N SER A 21 -15.53 -1.80 -4.74
CA SER A 21 -15.37 -1.13 -6.05
C SER A 21 -14.53 -1.99 -7.00
N SER A 22 -15.05 -2.19 -8.22
CA SER A 22 -14.45 -2.97 -9.31
C SER A 22 -13.21 -2.35 -9.93
N ASP A 23 -12.86 -1.11 -9.59
CA ASP A 23 -11.94 -0.29 -10.40
C ASP A 23 -10.55 -0.15 -9.77
N ARG A 24 -10.36 -0.62 -8.53
CA ARG A 24 -9.06 -0.57 -7.84
C ARG A 24 -8.26 -1.84 -8.08
N LYS A 25 -7.01 -1.67 -8.52
CA LYS A 25 -6.08 -2.78 -8.69
C LYS A 25 -5.82 -3.45 -7.35
N THR A 26 -5.88 -4.78 -7.33
CA THR A 26 -5.39 -5.55 -6.19
C THR A 26 -3.87 -5.68 -6.27
N ILE A 27 -3.13 -5.34 -5.22
CA ILE A 27 -1.66 -5.35 -5.22
C ILE A 27 -1.11 -6.17 -4.05
N ILE A 28 -0.19 -7.11 -4.33
CA ILE A 28 0.53 -7.88 -3.32
C ILE A 28 2.03 -7.56 -3.47
N ALA A 29 2.54 -6.71 -2.58
CA ALA A 29 3.92 -6.27 -2.58
C ALA A 29 4.72 -6.98 -1.47
N GLY A 30 5.83 -7.61 -1.80
CA GLY A 30 6.77 -8.20 -0.85
C GLY A 30 7.91 -7.24 -0.52
N ASN A 31 7.91 -6.67 0.68
CA ASN A 31 9.03 -5.88 1.21
C ASN A 31 10.04 -6.81 1.88
N TRP A 32 11.15 -7.11 1.18
CA TRP A 32 12.17 -8.02 1.70
C TRP A 32 13.05 -7.39 2.78
N LYS A 33 12.95 -6.07 2.99
CA LYS A 33 13.77 -5.32 3.95
C LYS A 33 15.26 -5.65 3.76
N MET A 34 16.03 -5.71 4.84
CA MET A 34 17.45 -6.01 4.81
C MET A 34 17.72 -7.53 4.85
N HIS A 35 17.17 -8.27 3.88
CA HIS A 35 17.37 -9.71 3.73
C HIS A 35 17.78 -10.09 2.30
N LYS A 36 18.42 -11.27 2.18
CA LYS A 36 18.89 -11.92 0.96
C LYS A 36 20.14 -11.29 0.34
N THR A 37 21.06 -12.16 -0.09
CA THR A 37 22.10 -11.80 -1.07
C THR A 37 21.50 -11.71 -2.47
N HIS A 38 22.27 -11.26 -3.46
CA HIS A 38 21.81 -11.20 -4.84
C HIS A 38 21.47 -12.58 -5.44
N GLU A 39 22.18 -13.65 -5.04
CA GLU A 39 21.90 -15.03 -5.47
C GLU A 39 20.58 -15.55 -4.85
N GLU A 40 20.44 -15.45 -3.53
CA GLU A 40 19.23 -15.89 -2.83
C GLU A 40 17.98 -15.09 -3.27
N ALA A 41 18.17 -13.82 -3.59
CA ALA A 41 17.15 -12.93 -4.14
C ALA A 41 16.68 -13.37 -5.53
N ALA A 42 17.62 -13.69 -6.43
CA ALA A 42 17.31 -14.18 -7.76
C ALA A 42 16.56 -15.53 -7.70
N GLU A 43 17.02 -16.45 -6.84
CA GLU A 43 16.34 -17.73 -6.62
C GLU A 43 14.91 -17.56 -6.13
N LEU A 44 14.70 -16.70 -5.14
CA LEU A 44 13.36 -16.41 -4.62
C LEU A 44 12.48 -15.75 -5.68
N ALA A 45 13.00 -14.79 -6.44
CA ALA A 45 12.26 -14.15 -7.52
C ALA A 45 11.84 -15.16 -8.60
N SER A 46 12.75 -16.02 -9.07
CA SER A 46 12.43 -17.08 -10.02
C SER A 46 11.39 -18.07 -9.49
N ALA A 47 11.46 -18.41 -8.20
CA ALA A 47 10.45 -19.28 -7.57
C ALA A 47 9.06 -18.62 -7.55
N VAL A 48 8.98 -17.31 -7.28
CA VAL A 48 7.72 -16.56 -7.35
C VAL A 48 7.20 -16.49 -8.78
N VAL A 49 8.05 -16.16 -9.76
CA VAL A 49 7.70 -16.13 -11.20
C VAL A 49 7.10 -17.46 -11.62
N LYS A 50 7.77 -18.58 -11.32
CA LYS A 50 7.28 -19.93 -11.62
C LYS A 50 5.94 -20.23 -10.94
N GLY A 51 5.74 -19.74 -9.71
CA GLY A 51 4.51 -19.95 -8.95
C GLY A 51 3.29 -19.18 -9.47
N VAL A 52 3.51 -18.11 -10.25
CA VAL A 52 2.45 -17.29 -10.86
C VAL A 52 2.32 -17.49 -12.37
N GLU A 53 3.26 -18.17 -13.01
CA GLU A 53 3.26 -18.42 -14.45
C GLU A 53 1.96 -19.12 -14.91
N GLY A 54 1.38 -18.61 -16.00
CA GLY A 54 0.17 -19.18 -16.60
C GLY A 54 -1.13 -18.99 -15.80
N LYS A 55 -1.11 -18.32 -14.65
CA LYS A 55 -2.32 -18.01 -13.88
C LYS A 55 -3.03 -16.77 -14.45
N SER A 56 -4.36 -16.87 -14.60
CA SER A 56 -5.24 -15.71 -14.86
C SER A 56 -5.65 -15.04 -13.54
N ASP A 57 -6.17 -13.82 -13.63
CA ASP A 57 -6.78 -13.09 -12.50
C ASP A 57 -5.82 -12.88 -11.31
N LEU A 58 -4.53 -12.72 -11.61
CA LEU A 58 -3.53 -12.42 -10.61
C LEU A 58 -3.67 -10.97 -10.11
N PRO A 59 -3.40 -10.71 -8.82
CA PRO A 59 -3.12 -9.35 -8.38
C PRO A 59 -1.83 -8.85 -9.04
N GLU A 60 -1.58 -7.55 -8.98
CA GLU A 60 -0.26 -7.02 -9.30
C GLU A 60 0.74 -7.47 -8.23
N VAL A 61 1.71 -8.32 -8.61
CA VAL A 61 2.73 -8.84 -7.70
C VAL A 61 3.99 -8.00 -7.82
N VAL A 62 4.46 -7.45 -6.70
CA VAL A 62 5.65 -6.59 -6.65
C VAL A 62 6.68 -7.16 -5.69
N LEU A 63 7.93 -7.34 -6.12
CA LEU A 63 9.05 -7.75 -5.26
C LEU A 63 9.96 -6.55 -4.97
N CYS A 64 10.20 -6.25 -3.69
CA CYS A 64 11.04 -5.14 -3.26
C CYS A 64 12.31 -5.63 -2.54
N PRO A 65 13.36 -6.05 -3.27
CA PRO A 65 14.64 -6.49 -2.69
C PRO A 65 15.50 -5.31 -2.19
N PRO A 66 16.55 -5.58 -1.39
CA PRO A 66 17.60 -4.59 -1.13
C PRO A 66 18.26 -4.14 -2.44
N PHE A 67 18.80 -2.91 -2.46
CA PHE A 67 19.46 -2.36 -3.65
C PHE A 67 20.60 -3.23 -4.20
N THR A 68 21.34 -3.93 -3.33
CA THR A 68 22.43 -4.83 -3.71
C THR A 68 21.98 -6.05 -4.52
N ALA A 69 20.70 -6.39 -4.49
CA ALA A 69 20.10 -7.53 -5.20
C ALA A 69 19.14 -7.09 -6.32
N LEU A 70 18.90 -5.80 -6.49
CA LEU A 70 17.82 -5.26 -7.33
C LEU A 70 18.01 -5.63 -8.82
N ALA A 71 19.23 -5.54 -9.35
CA ALA A 71 19.53 -5.94 -10.72
C ALA A 71 19.29 -7.44 -10.97
N ALA A 72 19.68 -8.30 -10.03
CA ALA A 72 19.49 -9.74 -10.14
C ALA A 72 18.00 -10.13 -10.13
N VAL A 73 17.19 -9.44 -9.33
CA VAL A 73 15.73 -9.65 -9.30
C VAL A 73 15.08 -9.14 -10.59
N VAL A 74 15.48 -7.98 -11.11
CA VAL A 74 15.00 -7.47 -12.40
C VAL A 74 15.26 -8.47 -13.52
N ASP A 75 16.45 -9.06 -13.57
CA ASP A 75 16.79 -10.07 -14.57
C ASP A 75 15.97 -11.35 -14.39
N ALA A 76 15.81 -11.81 -13.14
CA ALA A 76 15.03 -13.00 -12.83
C ALA A 76 13.53 -12.87 -13.13
N THR A 77 12.97 -11.65 -13.08
CA THR A 77 11.55 -11.39 -13.41
C THR A 77 11.33 -10.95 -14.86
N ARG A 78 12.39 -10.83 -15.67
CA ARG A 78 12.30 -10.35 -17.05
C ARG A 78 11.38 -11.23 -17.89
N GLY A 79 10.41 -10.60 -18.57
CA GLY A 79 9.42 -11.29 -19.39
C GLY A 79 8.26 -11.93 -18.62
N SER A 80 8.26 -11.86 -17.29
CA SER A 80 7.13 -12.28 -16.45
C SER A 80 6.15 -11.14 -16.17
N SER A 81 5.01 -11.45 -15.55
CA SER A 81 4.06 -10.45 -15.03
C SER A 81 4.50 -9.83 -13.70
N VAL A 82 5.49 -10.42 -13.00
CA VAL A 82 5.98 -9.95 -11.71
C VAL A 82 6.74 -8.64 -11.88
N LYS A 83 6.38 -7.64 -11.06
CA LYS A 83 7.00 -6.32 -11.03
C LYS A 83 8.10 -6.26 -9.98
N VAL A 84 9.03 -5.32 -10.17
CA VAL A 84 10.10 -5.04 -9.21
C VAL A 84 9.92 -3.63 -8.66
N GLY A 85 10.03 -3.52 -7.34
CA GLY A 85 10.02 -2.27 -6.60
C GLY A 85 11.33 -2.03 -5.84
N ALA A 86 11.59 -0.77 -5.48
CA ALA A 86 12.67 -0.41 -4.58
C ALA A 86 12.14 -0.15 -3.15
N GLN A 87 12.99 -0.32 -2.14
CA GLN A 87 12.61 -0.11 -0.74
C GLN A 87 12.72 1.35 -0.27
N ASN A 88 13.36 2.21 -1.06
CA ASN A 88 13.53 3.64 -0.82
C ASN A 88 14.10 4.31 -2.10
N MET A 89 14.16 5.64 -2.12
CA MET A 89 15.03 6.44 -3.00
C MET A 89 15.24 7.83 -2.39
N ASP A 90 16.24 8.58 -2.86
CA ASP A 90 16.29 10.04 -2.66
C ASP A 90 15.36 10.73 -3.67
N TYR A 91 15.04 12.01 -3.46
CA TYR A 91 14.20 12.79 -4.37
C TYR A 91 14.98 13.49 -5.48
N ARG A 92 16.31 13.54 -5.38
CA ARG A 92 17.18 14.22 -6.34
C ARG A 92 17.64 13.26 -7.44
N ASN A 93 17.80 13.80 -8.64
CA ASN A 93 18.20 13.04 -9.83
C ASN A 93 19.64 12.53 -9.78
N GLU A 94 20.53 13.35 -9.21
CA GLU A 94 21.95 13.09 -9.03
C GLU A 94 22.56 14.13 -8.07
N GLY A 95 23.81 13.91 -7.65
CA GLY A 95 24.58 14.90 -6.89
C GLY A 95 25.50 14.27 -5.84
N ALA A 96 26.03 15.10 -4.95
CA ALA A 96 26.93 14.70 -3.87
C ALA A 96 26.16 14.09 -2.68
N PHE A 97 25.51 12.95 -2.91
CA PHE A 97 24.70 12.21 -1.93
C PHE A 97 25.19 10.77 -1.81
N THR A 98 26.43 10.60 -1.33
CA THR A 98 27.09 9.29 -1.23
C THR A 98 26.22 8.28 -0.48
N GLY A 99 25.89 7.17 -1.14
CA GLY A 99 25.09 6.08 -0.57
C GLY A 99 23.59 6.14 -0.93
N GLU A 100 23.10 7.25 -1.47
CA GLU A 100 21.72 7.38 -1.92
C GLU A 100 21.51 6.85 -3.34
N ILE A 101 20.26 6.47 -3.63
CA ILE A 101 19.82 5.97 -4.94
C ILE A 101 18.79 6.94 -5.53
N SER A 102 19.01 7.39 -6.76
CA SER A 102 18.11 8.35 -7.42
C SER A 102 16.95 7.66 -8.15
N PRO A 103 15.82 8.35 -8.38
CA PRO A 103 14.71 7.83 -9.19
C PRO A 103 15.12 7.46 -10.62
N ILE A 104 16.11 8.17 -11.19
CA ILE A 104 16.63 7.86 -12.53
C ILE A 104 17.34 6.50 -12.54
N MET A 105 18.15 6.21 -11.52
CA MET A 105 18.83 4.91 -11.41
C MET A 105 17.82 3.76 -11.37
N LEU A 106 16.73 3.93 -10.61
CA LEU A 106 15.67 2.94 -10.48
C LEU A 106 14.89 2.75 -11.78
N SER A 107 14.32 3.83 -12.33
CA SER A 107 13.47 3.78 -13.53
C SER A 107 14.22 3.22 -14.74
N LYS A 108 15.50 3.57 -14.94
CA LYS A 108 16.31 3.05 -16.05
C LYS A 108 16.71 1.58 -15.90
N MET A 109 16.67 1.04 -14.69
CA MET A 109 16.92 -0.38 -14.44
C MET A 109 15.67 -1.24 -14.68
N GLY A 110 14.49 -0.64 -14.90
CA GLY A 110 13.22 -1.38 -15.05
C GLY A 110 12.49 -1.62 -13.72
N VAL A 111 12.88 -0.91 -12.66
CA VAL A 111 12.08 -0.81 -11.44
C VAL A 111 10.84 0.01 -11.74
N THR A 112 9.70 -0.45 -11.22
CA THR A 112 8.39 0.13 -11.50
C THR A 112 7.74 0.75 -10.26
N HIS A 113 8.11 0.28 -9.07
CA HIS A 113 7.51 0.70 -7.81
C HIS A 113 8.57 1.22 -6.84
N VAL A 114 8.18 2.04 -5.86
CA VAL A 114 9.08 2.42 -4.77
C VAL A 114 8.32 2.62 -3.47
N ILE A 115 8.77 1.97 -2.41
CA ILE A 115 8.27 2.16 -1.05
C ILE A 115 8.87 3.46 -0.49
N LEU A 116 8.02 4.33 0.05
CA LEU A 116 8.39 5.64 0.59
C LEU A 116 7.78 5.85 1.97
N GLY A 117 8.55 6.41 2.91
CA GLY A 117 8.03 6.71 4.24
C GLY A 117 7.72 5.47 5.08
N HIS A 118 8.32 4.32 4.79
CA HIS A 118 8.17 3.11 5.61
C HIS A 118 8.50 3.41 7.07
N SER A 119 7.75 2.81 8.00
CA SER A 119 7.91 3.02 9.46
C SER A 119 9.37 2.98 9.94
N GLU A 120 10.15 1.99 9.49
CA GLU A 120 11.58 1.85 9.81
C GLU A 120 12.43 3.05 9.35
N ARG A 121 12.12 3.66 8.20
CA ARG A 121 12.83 4.84 7.69
C ARG A 121 12.52 6.08 8.53
N ARG A 122 11.25 6.25 8.92
CA ARG A 122 10.82 7.32 9.81
C ARG A 122 11.45 7.20 11.20
N GLN A 123 11.44 5.99 11.75
CA GLN A 123 11.92 5.72 13.11
C GLN A 123 13.44 5.76 13.23
N PHE A 124 14.16 5.10 12.33
CA PHE A 124 15.60 4.86 12.49
C PHE A 124 16.48 5.77 11.64
N PHE A 125 15.92 6.40 10.59
CA PHE A 125 16.70 7.13 9.59
C PHE A 125 16.22 8.57 9.37
N GLY A 126 15.34 9.07 10.26
CA GLY A 126 14.94 10.47 10.28
C GLY A 126 14.08 10.93 9.11
N GLU A 127 13.41 10.00 8.42
CA GLU A 127 12.51 10.37 7.33
C GLU A 127 11.27 11.09 7.87
N THR A 128 10.99 12.28 7.33
CA THR A 128 9.90 13.16 7.75
C THR A 128 8.78 13.20 6.71
N ASN A 129 7.63 13.76 7.07
CA ASN A 129 6.55 13.99 6.10
C ASN A 129 7.00 14.85 4.91
N SER A 130 7.81 15.88 5.14
CA SER A 130 8.35 16.73 4.08
C SER A 130 9.26 15.96 3.13
N THR A 131 10.15 15.11 3.65
CA THR A 131 11.02 14.30 2.79
C THR A 131 10.25 13.23 2.03
N VAL A 132 9.19 12.66 2.61
CA VAL A 132 8.29 11.73 1.89
C VAL A 132 7.54 12.43 0.77
N ASN A 133 7.03 13.65 0.97
CA ASN A 133 6.42 14.45 -0.08
C ASN A 133 7.37 14.71 -1.25
N LEU A 134 8.61 15.12 -0.96
CA LEU A 134 9.63 15.35 -1.99
C LEU A 134 9.92 14.08 -2.80
N LYS A 135 10.07 12.93 -2.13
CA LYS A 135 10.29 11.65 -2.80
C LYS A 135 9.07 11.20 -3.59
N LEU A 136 7.86 11.41 -3.07
CA LEU A 136 6.62 11.08 -3.79
C LEU A 136 6.56 11.84 -5.12
N LYS A 137 6.77 13.17 -5.09
CA LYS A 137 6.81 14.00 -6.29
C LYS A 137 7.86 13.51 -7.30
N ALA A 138 9.07 13.23 -6.84
CA ALA A 138 10.13 12.71 -7.69
C ALA A 138 9.79 11.32 -8.27
N ALA A 139 9.12 10.45 -7.52
CA ALA A 139 8.71 9.14 -8.02
C ALA A 139 7.72 9.28 -9.17
N LEU A 140 6.69 10.12 -8.98
CA LEU A 140 5.68 10.42 -9.98
C LEU A 140 6.29 11.06 -11.24
N GLU A 141 7.18 12.05 -11.07
CA GLU A 141 7.88 12.72 -12.18
C GLU A 141 8.69 11.73 -13.05
N HIS A 142 9.23 10.68 -12.43
CA HIS A 142 10.01 9.65 -13.11
C HIS A 142 9.22 8.39 -13.49
N GLY A 143 7.89 8.43 -13.40
CA GLY A 143 7.01 7.34 -13.81
C GLY A 143 7.13 6.08 -12.95
N LEU A 144 7.64 6.22 -11.72
CA LEU A 144 7.60 5.18 -10.70
C LEU A 144 6.26 5.22 -9.99
N VAL A 145 5.74 4.06 -9.59
CA VAL A 145 4.53 3.90 -8.78
C VAL A 145 4.93 3.99 -7.30
N PRO A 146 4.62 5.10 -6.59
CA PRO A 146 4.98 5.26 -5.20
C PRO A 146 4.01 4.47 -4.30
N ILE A 147 4.57 3.71 -3.36
CA ILE A 147 3.86 3.06 -2.26
C ILE A 147 4.18 3.86 -0.99
N VAL A 148 3.32 4.82 -0.64
CA VAL A 148 3.52 5.72 0.50
C VAL A 148 3.01 5.04 1.77
N CYS A 149 3.91 4.77 2.72
CA CYS A 149 3.56 4.19 4.00
C CYS A 149 3.14 5.27 5.02
N VAL A 150 2.04 4.98 5.71
CA VAL A 150 1.47 5.79 6.79
C VAL A 150 1.01 4.90 7.94
N GLY A 151 1.07 5.41 9.17
CA GLY A 151 0.63 4.68 10.34
C GLY A 151 1.12 5.31 11.64
N GLU A 152 0.48 4.87 12.72
CA GLU A 152 0.72 5.33 14.09
C GLU A 152 1.58 4.34 14.90
N SER A 153 2.32 4.90 15.85
CA SER A 153 3.01 4.14 16.91
C SER A 153 2.04 3.56 17.94
N LEU A 154 2.54 2.66 18.80
CA LEU A 154 1.73 2.10 19.89
C LEU A 154 1.22 3.20 20.84
N ASP A 155 2.10 4.13 21.23
CA ASP A 155 1.76 5.22 22.16
C ASP A 155 0.70 6.15 21.56
N GLU A 156 0.80 6.45 20.26
CA GLU A 156 -0.21 7.25 19.54
C GLU A 156 -1.55 6.51 19.49
N ARG A 157 -1.56 5.20 19.24
CA ARG A 157 -2.78 4.38 19.25
C ARG A 157 -3.43 4.36 20.64
N GLU A 158 -2.66 4.07 21.68
CA GLU A 158 -3.15 4.02 23.07
C GLU A 158 -3.65 5.39 23.55
N SER A 159 -3.14 6.48 22.94
CA SER A 159 -3.62 7.85 23.16
C SER A 159 -4.82 8.25 22.29
N GLY A 160 -5.36 7.34 21.47
CA GLY A 160 -6.48 7.62 20.57
C GLY A 160 -6.17 8.54 19.40
N LEU A 161 -4.89 8.60 18.97
CA LEU A 161 -4.41 9.54 17.95
C LEU A 161 -4.32 8.93 16.53
N THR A 162 -4.64 7.65 16.33
CA THR A 162 -4.53 6.94 15.04
C THR A 162 -5.01 7.79 13.86
N ASP A 163 -6.26 8.25 13.89
CA ASP A 163 -6.84 9.01 12.77
C ASP A 163 -6.13 10.34 12.53
N SER A 164 -5.74 11.04 13.59
CA SER A 164 -5.03 12.31 13.48
C SER A 164 -3.62 12.16 12.89
N VAL A 165 -2.92 11.07 13.25
CA VAL A 165 -1.58 10.75 12.76
C VAL A 165 -1.63 10.37 11.30
N VAL A 166 -2.51 9.44 10.94
CA VAL A 166 -2.69 8.97 9.56
C VAL A 166 -3.12 10.12 8.66
N ARG A 167 -4.13 10.91 9.06
CA ARG A 167 -4.60 12.07 8.29
C ARG A 167 -3.47 13.08 8.04
N ARG A 168 -2.69 13.40 9.08
CA ARG A 168 -1.55 14.32 8.98
C ARG A 168 -0.48 13.81 8.01
N GLN A 169 -0.15 12.51 8.06
CA GLN A 169 0.86 11.92 7.18
C GLN A 169 0.38 11.89 5.72
N VAL A 170 -0.88 11.50 5.46
CA VAL A 170 -1.47 11.49 4.12
C VAL A 170 -1.53 12.90 3.55
N ALA A 171 -2.12 13.86 4.27
CA ALA A 171 -2.24 15.25 3.79
C ALA A 171 -0.87 15.88 3.50
N ALA A 172 0.13 15.65 4.36
CA ALA A 172 1.47 16.16 4.14
C ALA A 172 2.16 15.49 2.95
N ALA A 173 1.92 14.20 2.69
CA ALA A 173 2.41 13.53 1.49
C ALA A 173 1.82 14.16 0.21
N LEU A 174 0.56 14.57 0.22
CA LEU A 174 -0.15 15.14 -0.94
C LEU A 174 0.13 16.64 -1.18
N GLU A 175 0.81 17.33 -0.26
CA GLU A 175 1.02 18.78 -0.34
C GLU A 175 1.64 19.21 -1.67
N GLY A 176 0.97 20.11 -2.40
CA GLY A 176 1.43 20.64 -3.68
C GLY A 176 1.30 19.68 -4.87
N LEU A 177 0.56 18.58 -4.73
CA LEU A 177 0.07 17.76 -5.85
C LEU A 177 -1.34 18.20 -6.24
N THR A 178 -1.75 17.84 -7.45
CA THR A 178 -3.12 17.93 -7.98
C THR A 178 -3.74 16.54 -8.10
N GLU A 179 -5.05 16.43 -8.35
CA GLU A 179 -5.70 15.13 -8.56
C GLU A 179 -5.07 14.34 -9.71
N ALA A 180 -4.67 15.02 -10.79
CA ALA A 180 -4.06 14.39 -11.95
C ALA A 180 -2.64 13.86 -11.68
N ASP A 181 -1.96 14.35 -10.64
CA ASP A 181 -0.61 13.89 -10.32
C ASP A 181 -0.61 12.53 -9.61
N ILE A 182 -1.73 12.10 -9.02
CA ILE A 182 -1.80 10.94 -8.13
C ILE A 182 -2.44 9.69 -8.76
N ASP A 183 -2.57 9.67 -10.08
CA ASP A 183 -3.19 8.56 -10.84
C ASP A 183 -2.56 7.18 -10.54
N THR A 184 -1.27 7.14 -10.18
CA THR A 184 -0.54 5.92 -9.85
C THR A 184 -0.13 5.83 -8.38
N LEU A 185 -0.67 6.69 -7.50
CA LEU A 185 -0.35 6.63 -6.08
C LEU A 185 -0.93 5.35 -5.45
N VAL A 186 -0.13 4.69 -4.61
CA VAL A 186 -0.56 3.62 -3.71
C VAL A 186 -0.25 4.05 -2.28
N ILE A 187 -1.15 3.80 -1.34
CA ILE A 187 -0.92 4.07 0.08
C ILE A 187 -0.90 2.75 0.84
N ALA A 188 0.08 2.55 1.72
CA ALA A 188 0.14 1.40 2.62
C ALA A 188 -0.12 1.85 4.05
N TYR A 189 -1.19 1.35 4.67
CA TYR A 189 -1.43 1.54 6.10
C TYR A 189 -0.62 0.51 6.91
N GLU A 190 0.33 1.01 7.68
CA GLU A 190 1.25 0.25 8.51
C GLU A 190 1.02 0.55 10.00
N PRO A 191 0.14 -0.19 10.70
CA PRO A 191 0.04 -0.08 12.16
C PRO A 191 1.39 -0.48 12.77
N VAL A 192 2.23 0.50 13.14
CA VAL A 192 3.64 0.28 13.49
C VAL A 192 3.79 -0.71 14.65
N TRP A 193 2.84 -0.65 15.57
CA TRP A 193 2.73 -1.54 16.73
C TRP A 193 2.45 -3.02 16.39
N ALA A 194 1.99 -3.32 15.17
CA ALA A 194 1.72 -4.67 14.67
C ALA A 194 2.85 -5.25 13.78
N ILE A 195 3.86 -4.44 13.43
CA ILE A 195 4.94 -4.86 12.53
C ILE A 195 5.95 -5.72 13.30
N GLY A 196 6.04 -7.00 12.97
CA GLY A 196 7.05 -7.91 13.54
C GLY A 196 6.88 -8.24 15.03
N THR A 197 5.81 -7.74 15.68
CA THR A 197 5.54 -7.95 17.11
C THR A 197 4.70 -9.20 17.38
N GLY A 198 4.12 -9.81 16.33
CA GLY A 198 3.15 -10.90 16.47
C GLY A 198 1.75 -10.44 16.91
N LYS A 199 1.58 -9.15 17.24
CA LYS A 199 0.25 -8.54 17.38
C LYS A 199 -0.34 -8.32 15.99
N THR A 200 -1.63 -8.56 15.84
CA THR A 200 -2.35 -8.37 14.58
C THR A 200 -3.37 -7.27 14.78
N CYS A 201 -3.45 -6.32 13.85
CA CYS A 201 -4.58 -5.41 13.78
C CYS A 201 -5.79 -6.19 13.28
N GLU A 202 -6.89 -6.13 14.04
CA GLU A 202 -8.18 -6.67 13.60
C GLU A 202 -8.51 -6.15 12.19
N ALA A 203 -9.00 -7.02 11.32
CA ALA A 203 -9.23 -6.68 9.92
C ALA A 203 -10.22 -5.51 9.78
N THR A 204 -11.25 -5.48 10.63
CA THR A 204 -12.24 -4.41 10.69
C THR A 204 -11.64 -3.04 11.05
N GLU A 205 -10.67 -3.00 11.96
CA GLU A 205 -9.95 -1.78 12.31
C GLU A 205 -9.02 -1.32 11.18
N ALA A 206 -8.33 -2.26 10.52
CA ALA A 206 -7.52 -1.94 9.34
C ALA A 206 -8.38 -1.33 8.22
N ASN A 207 -9.56 -1.89 7.97
CA ASN A 207 -10.50 -1.37 6.97
C ASN A 207 -11.06 0.01 7.36
N ARG A 208 -11.35 0.26 8.64
CA ARG A 208 -11.77 1.59 9.14
C ARG A 208 -10.70 2.65 8.88
N VAL A 209 -9.43 2.32 9.15
CA VAL A 209 -8.32 3.26 8.88
C VAL A 209 -8.12 3.47 7.38
N ALA A 210 -8.25 2.42 6.57
CA ALA A 210 -8.20 2.54 5.11
C ALA A 210 -9.32 3.45 4.56
N GLU A 211 -10.55 3.34 5.07
CA GLU A 211 -11.65 4.26 4.74
C GLU A 211 -11.30 5.72 5.13
N SER A 212 -10.69 5.92 6.30
CA SER A 212 -10.22 7.23 6.76
C SER A 212 -9.13 7.82 5.87
N ILE A 213 -8.23 7.00 5.33
CA ILE A 213 -7.22 7.41 4.34
C ILE A 213 -7.91 7.91 3.05
N ARG A 214 -8.88 7.15 2.50
CA ARG A 214 -9.63 7.61 1.31
C ARG A 214 -10.34 8.93 1.56
N SER A 215 -11.00 9.02 2.70
CA SER A 215 -11.70 10.25 3.12
C SER A 215 -10.73 11.42 3.22
N THR A 216 -9.53 11.19 3.77
CA THR A 216 -8.49 12.23 3.85
C THR A 216 -8.04 12.71 2.47
N VAL A 217 -7.85 11.79 1.51
CA VAL A 217 -7.50 12.15 0.12
C VAL A 217 -8.63 12.98 -0.50
N ASN A 218 -9.88 12.52 -0.38
CA ASN A 218 -11.05 13.20 -0.92
C ASN A 218 -11.24 14.60 -0.33
N ASP A 219 -11.01 14.76 0.97
CA ASP A 219 -11.09 16.03 1.68
C ASP A 219 -9.93 16.97 1.28
N PHE A 220 -8.73 16.43 1.03
CA PHE A 220 -7.56 17.22 0.65
C PHE A 220 -7.75 17.91 -0.71
N PHE A 221 -8.36 17.22 -1.67
CA PHE A 221 -8.60 17.74 -3.03
C PHE A 221 -9.95 18.42 -3.22
N ALA A 222 -10.78 18.55 -2.17
CA ALA A 222 -12.04 19.27 -2.27
C ALA A 222 -11.82 20.74 -2.63
N THR A 223 -12.30 21.17 -3.81
CA THR A 223 -12.07 22.51 -4.37
C THR A 223 -13.10 23.56 -3.94
N GLU A 224 -14.29 23.15 -3.52
CA GLU A 224 -15.35 24.02 -2.98
C GLU A 224 -15.81 23.57 -1.59
N ALA A 225 -16.17 24.53 -0.73
CA ALA A 225 -16.72 24.26 0.59
C ALA A 225 -18.02 23.45 0.49
N GLY A 226 -17.93 22.15 0.78
CA GLY A 226 -19.05 21.19 0.70
C GLY A 226 -19.02 20.26 -0.50
N SER A 227 -18.10 20.45 -1.45
CA SER A 227 -17.79 19.44 -2.47
C SER A 227 -16.87 18.36 -1.89
N LYS A 228 -17.05 17.10 -2.30
CA LYS A 228 -16.10 16.02 -2.00
C LYS A 228 -15.49 15.55 -3.31
N SER A 229 -14.17 15.55 -3.40
CA SER A 229 -13.50 14.76 -4.43
C SER A 229 -13.85 13.29 -4.26
N LYS A 230 -13.71 12.52 -5.32
CA LYS A 230 -13.82 11.06 -5.30
C LYS A 230 -12.52 10.38 -5.69
N ILE A 231 -11.43 11.14 -5.84
CA ILE A 231 -10.14 10.60 -6.29
C ILE A 231 -9.57 9.58 -5.29
N GLY A 232 -9.88 9.67 -4.00
CA GLY A 232 -9.53 8.65 -3.01
C GLY A 232 -10.15 7.28 -3.26
N GLU A 233 -11.21 7.19 -4.08
CA GLU A 233 -11.81 5.91 -4.47
C GLU A 233 -11.01 5.17 -5.55
N THR A 234 -10.09 5.84 -6.25
CA THR A 234 -9.25 5.23 -7.29
C THR A 234 -7.90 4.75 -6.75
N ILE A 235 -7.46 5.28 -5.60
CA ILE A 235 -6.16 4.95 -4.98
C ILE A 235 -6.20 3.56 -4.33
N PRO A 236 -5.32 2.62 -4.70
CA PRO A 236 -5.17 1.38 -3.96
C PRO A 236 -4.62 1.62 -2.54
N ILE A 237 -5.27 1.02 -1.54
CA ILE A 237 -4.82 1.05 -0.15
C ILE A 237 -4.43 -0.35 0.30
N LEU A 238 -3.16 -0.53 0.64
CA LEU A 238 -2.60 -1.79 1.10
C LEU A 238 -2.59 -1.85 2.62
N TYR A 239 -2.81 -3.03 3.17
CA TYR A 239 -2.52 -3.30 4.57
C TYR A 239 -1.07 -3.78 4.74
N GLY A 240 -0.30 -3.10 5.60
CA GLY A 240 1.12 -3.36 5.84
C GLY A 240 1.46 -3.93 7.21
N GLY A 241 0.48 -4.45 7.95
CA GLY A 241 0.71 -5.11 9.24
C GLY A 241 1.18 -6.56 9.10
N SER A 242 0.90 -7.39 10.11
CA SER A 242 1.25 -8.82 10.12
C SER A 242 0.35 -9.62 9.16
N VAL A 243 0.75 -9.73 7.90
CA VAL A 243 0.06 -10.51 6.84
C VAL A 243 0.63 -11.92 6.73
N LYS A 244 -0.26 -12.91 6.69
CA LYS A 244 0.03 -14.34 6.56
C LYS A 244 -1.02 -15.00 5.67
N ALA A 245 -0.71 -16.18 5.15
CA ALA A 245 -1.66 -16.98 4.40
C ALA A 245 -2.99 -17.24 5.15
N SER A 246 -2.93 -17.31 6.49
CA SER A 246 -4.09 -17.61 7.33
C SER A 246 -5.03 -16.42 7.58
N ASN A 247 -4.64 -15.18 7.26
CA ASN A 247 -5.45 -13.98 7.54
C ASN A 247 -5.64 -13.05 6.32
N VAL A 248 -4.93 -13.30 5.22
CA VAL A 248 -5.01 -12.47 4.01
C VAL A 248 -6.44 -12.40 3.45
N ASP A 249 -7.18 -13.51 3.45
CA ASP A 249 -8.53 -13.55 2.87
C ASP A 249 -9.49 -12.64 3.64
N GLU A 250 -9.48 -12.72 4.97
CA GLU A 250 -10.32 -11.87 5.83
C GLU A 250 -10.04 -10.38 5.59
N GLN A 251 -8.77 -10.02 5.36
CA GLN A 251 -8.40 -8.63 5.08
C GLN A 251 -8.85 -8.19 3.69
N LEU A 252 -8.65 -9.05 2.68
CA LEU A 252 -8.94 -8.74 1.28
C LEU A 252 -10.42 -8.88 0.91
N GLU A 253 -11.27 -9.46 1.75
CA GLU A 253 -12.72 -9.42 1.61
C GLU A 253 -13.31 -8.05 1.99
N LEU A 254 -12.56 -7.22 2.71
CA LEU A 254 -13.03 -5.91 3.16
C LEU A 254 -12.94 -4.85 2.04
N PRO A 255 -13.90 -3.91 1.97
CA PRO A 255 -14.09 -3.04 0.80
C PRO A 255 -12.95 -2.04 0.57
N HIS A 256 -12.27 -1.58 1.63
CA HIS A 256 -11.27 -0.52 1.53
C HIS A 256 -9.82 -1.03 1.50
N ILE A 257 -9.59 -2.35 1.67
CA ILE A 257 -8.27 -2.97 1.60
C ILE A 257 -8.05 -3.60 0.23
N ASP A 258 -7.21 -2.99 -0.60
CA ASP A 258 -6.95 -3.43 -1.98
C ASP A 258 -5.71 -4.31 -2.11
N GLY A 259 -5.13 -4.77 -1.00
CA GLY A 259 -3.90 -5.52 -1.09
C GLY A 259 -3.08 -5.54 0.18
N SER A 260 -1.81 -5.92 0.02
CA SER A 260 -0.91 -6.08 1.15
C SER A 260 0.51 -5.66 0.83
N LEU A 261 1.15 -5.00 1.80
CA LEU A 261 2.59 -4.78 1.85
C LEU A 261 3.19 -5.77 2.86
N VAL A 262 3.72 -6.87 2.36
CA VAL A 262 4.08 -8.06 3.13
C VAL A 262 5.56 -8.01 3.53
N GLY A 263 5.83 -8.07 4.82
CA GLY A 263 7.19 -8.20 5.37
C GLY A 263 7.71 -9.64 5.35
N GLY A 264 7.88 -10.25 6.52
CA GLY A 264 8.58 -11.54 6.68
C GLY A 264 8.03 -12.71 5.85
N ALA A 265 6.71 -12.78 5.63
CA ALA A 265 6.11 -13.83 4.80
C ALA A 265 6.47 -13.72 3.30
N SER A 266 7.05 -12.60 2.86
CA SER A 266 7.52 -12.43 1.49
C SER A 266 8.93 -12.99 1.24
N LEU A 267 9.63 -13.45 2.27
CA LEU A 267 11.04 -13.93 2.21
C LEU A 267 11.18 -15.40 1.76
N SER A 268 10.06 -16.03 1.41
CA SER A 268 9.91 -17.46 1.14
C SER A 268 8.76 -17.65 0.15
N ALA A 269 9.00 -18.30 -0.98
CA ALA A 269 7.95 -18.58 -1.96
C ALA A 269 6.81 -19.45 -1.39
N PRO A 270 7.08 -20.51 -0.58
CA PRO A 270 6.02 -21.26 0.10
C PRO A 270 5.07 -20.42 0.96
N ASP A 271 5.55 -19.33 1.57
CA ASP A 271 4.73 -18.46 2.41
C ASP A 271 4.08 -17.31 1.62
N PHE A 272 4.76 -16.82 0.58
CA PHE A 272 4.29 -15.67 -0.19
C PHE A 272 3.26 -16.05 -1.27
N LEU A 273 3.43 -17.19 -1.94
CA LEU A 273 2.50 -17.63 -3.00
C LEU A 273 1.05 -17.82 -2.52
N PRO A 274 0.79 -18.37 -1.31
CA PRO A 274 -0.57 -18.40 -0.76
C PRO A 274 -1.19 -17.00 -0.53
N ILE A 275 -0.37 -15.99 -0.21
CA ILE A 275 -0.83 -14.60 -0.04
C ILE A 275 -1.19 -14.00 -1.39
N ILE A 276 -0.38 -14.25 -2.42
CA ILE A 276 -0.69 -13.88 -3.82
C ILE A 276 -2.02 -14.51 -4.25
N GLU A 277 -2.25 -15.79 -3.91
CA GLU A 277 -3.50 -16.48 -4.23
C GLU A 277 -4.72 -15.88 -3.51
N GLY A 278 -4.54 -15.34 -2.30
CA GLY A 278 -5.56 -14.51 -1.64
C GLY A 278 -5.91 -13.26 -2.44
N GLY A 279 -4.89 -12.58 -2.99
CA GLY A 279 -5.08 -11.49 -3.95
C GLY A 279 -5.87 -11.91 -5.19
N SER A 280 -5.59 -13.09 -5.74
CA SER A 280 -6.34 -13.60 -6.91
C SER A 280 -7.82 -13.84 -6.61
N ARG A 281 -8.16 -14.23 -5.38
CA ARG A 281 -9.56 -14.35 -4.95
C ARG A 281 -10.25 -12.99 -4.93
N ARG A 282 -9.58 -11.94 -4.43
CA ARG A 282 -10.12 -10.58 -4.46
C ARG A 282 -10.36 -10.08 -5.89
N VAL A 283 -9.39 -10.27 -6.79
CA VAL A 283 -9.54 -9.87 -8.20
C VAL A 283 -10.80 -10.47 -8.82
N LYS A 284 -11.14 -11.73 -8.48
CA LYS A 284 -12.37 -12.40 -8.95
C LYS A 284 -13.65 -11.86 -8.32
N LEU A 285 -13.59 -11.30 -7.11
CA LEU A 285 -14.72 -10.64 -6.44
C LEU A 285 -14.99 -9.24 -7.02
N THR A 286 -14.00 -8.63 -7.65
CA THR A 286 -14.05 -7.30 -8.27
C THR A 286 -13.85 -7.40 -9.79
N PRO A 287 -14.75 -8.05 -10.54
CA PRO A 287 -14.60 -8.12 -11.99
C PRO A 287 -14.59 -6.70 -12.56
N SER A 288 -13.58 -6.39 -13.39
CA SER A 288 -13.45 -5.06 -14.00
C SER A 288 -14.74 -4.72 -14.76
N ALA A 289 -15.22 -3.48 -14.62
CA ALA A 289 -16.29 -2.97 -15.46
C ALA A 289 -15.85 -3.08 -16.93
N SER A 290 -16.44 -4.03 -17.66
CA SER A 290 -16.23 -4.27 -19.10
C SER A 290 -16.70 -3.09 -19.95
#